data_AF-A0A1M5XDA8-F1
#
_entry.id   AF-A0A1M5XDA8-F1
#
_cell.length_a   1.000
_cell.length_b   1.000
_cell.length_c   1.000
_cell.angle_alpha   90.00
_cell.angle_beta   90.00
_cell.angle_gamma   90.00
#
_symmetry.space_group_name_H-M   'P 1'
#
loop_
_entity.id
_entity.type
_entity.pdbx_description
1 polymer ?
#
loop_
_entity_poly.entity_id
_entity_poly.type
_entity_poly.pdbx_seq_one_letter_code
_entity_poly.pdbx_strand_id
1 'polypeptide(L)'
;MDLTEWVKIQTLYDSEKQASRIATIVATTEARLANQQQGPQYEVETRVEQVEHKWQVFWRKLFIGNKTGCGGGCESCNTPTAPRKNKAKVIPFRRPSV
;
A
#
# COMPACT_ATOMS: atom_id res chain seq x y z
N MET A 1 -3.62 6.97 -16.91
CA MET A 1 -3.54 5.51 -17.11
C MET A 1 -4.73 4.93 -16.38
N ASP A 2 -5.73 4.46 -17.13
CA ASP A 2 -6.90 3.82 -16.55
C ASP A 2 -6.47 2.55 -15.82
N LEU A 3 -6.71 2.49 -14.52
CA LEU A 3 -6.35 1.34 -13.67
C LEU A 3 -7.13 0.06 -14.07
N THR A 4 -8.13 0.18 -14.95
CA THR A 4 -9.01 -0.89 -15.40
C THR A 4 -8.55 -1.63 -16.66
N GLU A 5 -7.52 -1.12 -17.35
CA GLU A 5 -7.09 -1.71 -18.63
C GLU A 5 -6.19 -2.93 -18.44
N TRP A 6 -6.41 -3.95 -19.27
CA TRP A 6 -5.56 -5.15 -19.29
C TRP A 6 -4.23 -4.84 -19.97
N VAL A 7 -3.14 -5.02 -19.22
CA VAL A 7 -1.77 -4.87 -19.71
C VAL A 7 -1.30 -6.19 -20.30
N LYS A 8 -0.91 -6.15 -21.57
CA LYS A 8 -0.32 -7.29 -22.29
C LYS A 8 1.18 -7.38 -22.03
N ILE A 9 1.66 -8.53 -21.59
CA ILE A 9 3.11 -8.80 -21.52
C ILE A 9 3.63 -9.01 -22.94
N GLN A 10 4.71 -8.34 -23.33
CA GLN A 10 5.20 -8.42 -24.72
C GLN A 10 5.65 -9.82 -25.13
N THR A 11 6.12 -10.62 -24.16
CA THR A 11 6.61 -11.98 -24.39
C THR A 11 5.47 -12.98 -24.57
N LEU A 12 5.58 -13.77 -25.63
CA LEU A 12 4.76 -14.95 -25.87
C LEU A 12 5.50 -16.21 -25.40
N TYR A 13 4.76 -17.18 -24.84
CA TYR A 13 5.33 -18.40 -24.28
C TYR A 13 4.90 -19.63 -25.09
N ASP A 14 5.79 -20.61 -25.20
CA ASP A 14 5.52 -21.81 -26.01
C ASP A 14 4.72 -22.88 -25.24
N SER A 15 4.58 -22.75 -23.92
CA SER A 15 3.77 -23.67 -23.11
C SER A 15 2.87 -22.97 -22.11
N GLU A 16 1.69 -23.54 -21.87
CA GLU A 16 0.73 -23.06 -20.88
C GLU A 16 1.36 -23.01 -19.49
N LYS A 17 2.08 -24.08 -19.11
CA LYS A 17 2.75 -24.18 -17.81
C LYS A 17 3.73 -23.04 -17.59
N GLN A 18 4.46 -22.62 -18.63
CA GLN A 18 5.36 -21.47 -18.56
C GLN A 18 4.58 -20.16 -18.42
N ALA A 19 3.55 -19.95 -19.24
CA ALA A 19 2.71 -18.75 -19.16
C ALA A 19 2.02 -18.61 -17.80
N SER A 20 1.47 -19.69 -17.25
CA SER A 20 0.82 -19.71 -15.93
C SER A 20 1.82 -19.44 -14.80
N ARG A 21 3.05 -19.95 -14.90
CA ARG A 21 4.12 -19.62 -13.94
C ARG A 21 4.47 -18.13 -13.99
N ILE A 22 4.56 -17.55 -15.18
CA ILE A 22 4.81 -16.12 -15.35
C ILE A 22 3.63 -15.30 -14.82
N ALA A 23 2.39 -15.69 -15.10
CA ALA A 23 1.20 -15.04 -14.56
C ALA A 23 1.24 -15.00 -13.03
N THR A 24 1.63 -16.09 -12.38
CA THR A 24 1.79 -16.12 -10.91
C THR A 24 2.88 -15.16 -10.42
N ILE A 25 4.04 -15.14 -11.09
CA ILE A 25 5.13 -14.20 -10.75
C ILE A 25 4.60 -12.77 -10.86
N VAL A 26 3.99 -12.41 -11.98
CA VAL A 26 3.44 -11.08 -12.25
C VAL A 26 2.40 -10.70 -11.19
N ALA A 27 1.47 -11.59 -10.86
CA ALA A 27 0.46 -11.36 -9.83
C ALA A 27 1.12 -10.97 -8.49
N THR A 28 2.13 -11.72 -8.06
CA THR A 28 2.83 -11.45 -6.80
C THR A 28 3.70 -10.20 -6.83
N THR A 29 4.46 -9.98 -7.91
CA THR A 29 5.38 -8.85 -8.02
C THR A 29 4.63 -7.54 -8.19
N GLU A 30 3.63 -7.50 -9.06
CA GLU A 30 2.83 -6.29 -9.27
C GLU A 30 1.97 -5.96 -8.06
N ALA A 31 1.41 -6.95 -7.37
CA ALA A 31 0.68 -6.70 -6.12
C ALA A 31 1.62 -6.10 -5.07
N ARG A 32 2.85 -6.62 -4.94
CA ARG A 32 3.83 -6.08 -3.99
C ARG A 32 4.29 -4.67 -4.34
N LEU A 33 4.43 -4.34 -5.63
CA LEU A 33 4.82 -3.01 -6.09
C LEU A 33 3.67 -1.99 -6.00
N ALA A 34 2.43 -2.43 -6.23
CA ALA A 34 1.26 -1.57 -6.17
C ALA A 34 0.82 -1.24 -4.73
N ASN A 35 1.03 -2.17 -3.79
CA ASN A 35 0.59 -2.03 -2.41
C ASN A 35 1.57 -1.24 -1.55
N GLN A 36 1.06 -0.23 -0.85
CA GLN A 36 1.83 0.52 0.13
C GLN A 36 1.61 -0.02 1.55
N GLN A 37 2.56 0.21 2.46
CA GLN A 37 2.42 -0.20 3.86
C GLN A 37 1.23 0.50 4.54
N GLN A 38 0.96 1.75 4.14
CA GLN A 38 -0.20 2.56 4.49
C GLN A 38 -0.67 3.25 3.21
N GLY A 39 -1.98 3.31 2.98
CA GLY A 39 -2.57 3.91 1.79
C GLY A 39 -3.15 2.89 0.80
N PRO A 40 -3.27 3.25 -0.49
CA PRO A 40 -3.94 2.45 -1.50
C PRO A 40 -3.46 1.01 -1.58
N GLN A 41 -4.44 0.11 -1.66
CA GLN A 41 -4.25 -1.30 -1.88
C GLN A 41 -4.88 -1.71 -3.21
N TYR A 42 -4.18 -2.60 -3.89
CA TYR A 42 -4.55 -3.15 -5.16
C TYR A 42 -4.36 -4.67 -5.13
N GLU A 43 -5.32 -5.36 -5.72
CA GLU A 43 -5.17 -6.75 -6.14
C GLU A 43 -4.70 -6.77 -7.60
N VAL A 44 -4.05 -7.86 -8.00
CA VAL A 44 -3.61 -8.06 -9.38
C VAL A 44 -4.27 -9.30 -9.94
N GLU A 45 -5.11 -9.10 -10.94
CA GLU A 45 -5.65 -10.20 -11.73
C GLU A 45 -4.71 -10.50 -12.88
N THR A 46 -4.59 -11.78 -13.20
CA THR A 46 -3.83 -12.25 -14.36
C THR A 46 -4.69 -13.17 -15.20
N ARG A 47 -4.50 -13.11 -16.51
CA ARG A 47 -5.21 -13.93 -17.49
C ARG A 47 -4.19 -14.52 -18.44
N VAL A 48 -4.36 -15.80 -18.74
CA VAL A 48 -3.57 -16.52 -19.73
C VAL A 48 -4.50 -16.88 -20.87
N GLU A 49 -4.13 -16.50 -22.09
CA GLU A 49 -4.90 -16.80 -23.30
C GLU A 49 -3.99 -17.49 -24.32
N GLN A 50 -4.55 -18.44 -25.06
CA GLN A 50 -3.88 -19.00 -26.22
C GLN A 50 -4.13 -18.10 -27.42
N VAL A 51 -3.06 -17.68 -28.09
CA VAL A 51 -3.10 -16.89 -29.32
C VAL A 51 -2.33 -17.66 -30.37
N GLU A 52 -3.05 -18.11 -31.40
CA GLU A 52 -2.56 -19.01 -32.45
C GLU A 52 -2.00 -20.32 -31.84
N HIS A 53 -0.69 -20.37 -31.63
CA HIS A 53 0.05 -21.53 -31.11
C HIS A 53 0.93 -21.19 -29.89
N LYS A 54 0.81 -19.97 -29.36
CA LYS A 54 1.55 -19.51 -28.18
C LYS A 54 0.60 -19.05 -27.09
N TRP A 55 1.18 -18.82 -25.93
CA TRP A 55 0.48 -18.39 -24.74
C TRP A 55 0.83 -16.96 -24.41
N GLN A 56 -0.21 -16.14 -24.29
CA GLN A 56 -0.15 -14.73 -23.98
C GLN A 56 -0.60 -14.49 -22.54
N VAL A 57 0.18 -13.70 -21.79
CA VAL A 57 -0.16 -13.29 -20.43
C VAL A 57 -0.64 -11.85 -20.43
N PHE A 58 -1.74 -11.60 -19.73
CA PHE A 58 -2.30 -10.29 -19.45
C PHE A 58 -2.45 -10.11 -17.95
N TRP A 59 -2.42 -8.87 -17.49
CA TRP A 59 -2.65 -8.55 -16.08
C TRP A 59 -3.29 -7.17 -15.92
N ARG A 60 -3.98 -6.94 -14.79
CA ARG A 60 -4.53 -5.62 -14.45
C ARG A 60 -4.52 -5.39 -12.95
N LYS A 61 -4.55 -4.12 -12.53
CA LYS A 61 -4.66 -3.74 -11.11
C LYS A 61 -6.12 -3.50 -10.78
N LEU A 62 -6.57 -4.00 -9.64
CA LEU A 62 -7.90 -3.73 -9.11
C LEU A 62 -7.74 -3.01 -7.79
N PHE A 63 -8.25 -1.78 -7.69
CA PHE A 63 -8.25 -1.07 -6.43
C PHE A 63 -9.22 -1.76 -5.45
N ILE A 64 -8.69 -2.24 -4.31
CA ILE A 64 -9.48 -2.96 -3.30
C ILE A 64 -9.78 -2.09 -2.08
N GLY A 65 -9.18 -0.90 -1.98
CA GLY A 65 -9.40 0.03 -0.88
C GLY A 65 -8.11 0.63 -0.37
N ASN A 66 -8.20 1.38 0.73
CA ASN A 66 -7.04 1.96 1.40
C ASN A 66 -6.76 1.22 2.71
N LYS A 67 -5.51 0.81 2.91
CA LYS A 67 -5.02 0.34 4.21
C LYS A 67 -4.75 1.56 5.09
N THR A 68 -5.71 1.89 5.93
CA THR A 68 -5.55 2.94 6.95
C THR A 68 -4.59 2.45 8.04
N GLY A 69 -3.50 3.18 8.27
CA GLY A 69 -2.65 2.97 9.44
C GLY A 69 -3.43 3.24 10.74
N CYS A 70 -3.16 2.43 11.77
CA CYS A 70 -3.82 2.39 13.09
C CYS A 70 -5.17 1.66 13.19
N GLY A 71 -5.32 0.51 12.53
CA GLY A 71 -6.43 -0.44 12.79
C GLY A 71 -6.32 -1.23 14.12
N GLY A 72 -5.24 -1.05 14.87
CA GLY A 72 -5.06 -1.52 16.24
C GLY A 72 -4.13 -0.53 16.94
N GLY A 73 -4.57 0.06 18.04
CA GLY A 73 -3.99 1.27 18.64
C GLY A 73 -2.46 1.24 18.70
N CYS A 74 -1.82 2.24 18.08
CA CYS A 74 -0.46 2.61 18.43
C CYS A 74 -0.44 3.01 19.91
N GLU A 75 0.25 2.25 20.76
CA GLU A 75 0.54 2.69 22.15
C GLU A 75 1.32 4.02 22.18
N SER A 76 1.97 4.39 21.06
CA SER A 76 2.63 5.69 20.93
C SER A 76 1.65 6.87 20.80
N CYS A 77 0.45 6.64 20.27
CA CYS A 77 -0.60 7.67 20.16
C CYS A 77 -1.53 7.71 21.38
N ASN A 78 -1.42 6.71 22.27
CA ASN A 78 -2.11 6.60 23.56
C ASN A 78 -1.24 7.10 24.72
N THR A 79 -0.29 8.01 24.48
CA THR A 79 0.27 8.75 25.61
C THR A 79 -0.87 9.58 26.21
N PRO A 80 -1.27 9.34 27.47
CA PRO A 80 -2.18 10.23 28.14
C PRO A 80 -1.53 11.60 28.08
N THR A 81 -2.29 12.57 27.55
CA THR A 81 -2.07 14.01 27.66
C THR A 81 -1.07 14.31 28.78
N ALA A 82 0.07 14.91 28.41
CA ALA A 82 1.13 15.36 29.30
C ALA A 82 0.60 15.69 30.71
N PRO A 83 1.29 15.29 31.80
CA PRO A 83 0.80 15.48 33.17
C PRO A 83 0.29 16.91 33.29
N ARG A 84 -1.00 17.04 33.66
CA ARG A 84 -1.73 18.32 33.78
C ARG A 84 -0.74 19.39 34.18
N LYS A 85 -0.48 20.36 33.30
CA LYS A 85 0.45 21.47 33.57
C LYS A 85 0.10 22.01 34.95
N ASN A 86 0.95 21.73 35.95
CA ASN A 86 0.81 22.33 37.26
C ASN A 86 0.78 23.84 37.02
N LYS A 87 -0.24 24.52 37.54
CA LYS A 87 -0.41 25.97 37.41
C LYS A 87 0.96 26.62 37.61
N ALA A 88 1.44 27.33 36.59
CA ALA A 88 2.76 27.95 36.65
C ALA A 88 2.82 28.84 37.91
N LYS A 89 3.85 28.64 38.73
CA LYS A 89 4.05 29.44 39.93
C LYS A 89 4.59 30.80 39.49
N VAL A 90 3.75 31.83 39.56
CA VAL A 90 4.17 33.21 39.32
C VAL A 90 5.18 33.59 40.40
N ILE A 91 6.42 33.92 40.00
CA ILE A 91 7.43 34.48 40.90
C ILE A 91 7.28 36.00 40.84
N PRO A 92 6.74 36.67 41.88
CA PRO A 92 6.65 38.12 41.88
C PRO A 92 8.05 38.73 42.01
N PHE A 93 8.44 39.55 41.02
CA PHE A 93 9.58 40.44 41.16
C PHE A 93 9.25 41.49 42.23
N ARG A 94 10.02 41.52 43.31
CA ARG A 94 9.96 42.64 44.27
C ARG A 94 10.50 43.88 43.58
N ARG A 95 9.69 44.94 43.47
CA ARG A 95 10.17 46.25 43.01
C ARG A 95 11.21 46.75 44.01
N PRO A 96 12.34 47.32 43.56
CA PRO A 96 13.25 48.01 44.46
C PRO A 96 12.50 49.18 45.10
N SER A 97 12.54 49.24 46.43
CA SER A 97 12.11 50.39 47.21
C SER A 97 13.08 51.55 46.91
N VAL A 98 12.52 52.70 46.52
CA VAL A 98 13.24 53.96 46.31
C VAL A 98 13.87 54.42 47.62
#